data_AF-A0A354FE90-F1
#
_entry.id   AF-A0A354FE90-F1
#
_cell.length_a   1.000
_cell.length_b   1.000
_cell.length_c   1.000
_cell.angle_alpha   90.00
_cell.angle_beta   90.00
_cell.angle_gamma   90.00
#
_symmetry.space_group_name_H-M   'P 1'
#
loop_
_entity.id
_entity.type
_entity.pdbx_description
1 polymer ?
#
loop_
_entity_poly.entity_id
_entity_poly.type
_entity_poly.pdbx_seq_one_letter_code
_entity_poly.pdbx_strand_id
1 'polypeptide(L)' 'VHDVWEAAPQGAMKLNDDLQLSIMVAPAPGRKCTRCWLYKETVGNFASHPDLCQRCCEVVENNEEKNEE' A
#
# COMPACT_ATOMS: atom_id res chain seq x y z
N VAL A 1 2.18 -10.95 -3.99
CA VAL A 1 1.66 -12.15 -3.29
C VAL A 1 2.62 -13.25 -3.67
N HIS A 2 3.22 -13.91 -2.67
CA HIS A 2 4.13 -15.02 -2.92
C HIS A 2 3.30 -16.29 -3.08
N ASP A 3 3.61 -17.12 -4.08
CA ASP A 3 2.95 -18.40 -4.23
C ASP A 3 3.49 -19.42 -3.23
N VAL A 4 2.66 -20.38 -2.81
CA VAL A 4 2.98 -21.38 -1.76
C VAL A 4 4.17 -22.27 -2.15
N TRP A 5 4.51 -22.35 -3.44
CA TRP A 5 5.60 -23.14 -4.00
C TRP A 5 6.85 -22.32 -4.33
N GLU A 6 6.84 -21.00 -4.11
CA GLU A 6 8.03 -20.17 -4.26
C GLU A 6 9.03 -20.43 -3.14
N ALA A 7 10.31 -20.47 -3.49
CA ALA A 7 11.36 -20.45 -2.48
C ALA A 7 11.28 -19.14 -1.68
N ALA A 8 11.53 -19.22 -0.37
CA ALA A 8 11.54 -18.03 0.48
C ALA A 8 12.55 -16.99 -0.06
N PRO A 9 12.21 -15.69 -0.06
CA PRO A 9 13.10 -14.65 -0.55
C PRO A 9 14.38 -14.58 0.29
N GLN A 10 15.47 -14.15 -0.36
CA GLN A 10 16.75 -14.00 0.31
C GLN A 10 16.65 -13.01 1.48
N GLY A 11 17.13 -13.42 2.65
CA GLY A 11 17.05 -12.62 3.88
C GLY A 11 15.76 -12.79 4.68
N ALA A 12 14.84 -13.66 4.25
CA ALA A 12 13.71 -14.07 5.07
C ALA A 12 14.17 -14.84 6.32
N MET A 13 13.58 -14.53 7.47
CA MET A 13 13.79 -15.23 8.74
C MET A 13 12.86 -16.45 8.82
N LYS A 14 13.43 -17.63 9.07
CA LYS A 14 12.66 -18.86 9.35
C LYS A 14 12.23 -18.89 10.83
N LEU A 15 10.97 -19.25 11.10
CA LEU A 15 10.40 -19.10 12.46
C LEU A 15 10.83 -20.19 13.47
N ASN A 16 11.03 -21.42 13.05
CA ASN A 16 11.77 -22.50 13.75
C ASN A 16 11.79 -23.70 12.79
N ASP A 17 12.35 -24.84 13.18
CA ASP A 17 12.38 -26.02 12.30
C ASP A 17 11.06 -26.78 12.24
N ASP A 18 10.19 -26.60 13.25
CA ASP A 18 8.90 -27.28 13.36
C ASP A 18 7.81 -26.66 12.46
N LEU A 19 7.96 -25.37 12.10
CA LEU A 19 7.01 -24.65 11.27
C LEU A 19 7.66 -24.19 9.96
N GLN A 20 7.08 -24.63 8.84
CA GLN A 20 7.48 -24.21 7.48
C GLN A 20 6.98 -22.79 7.16
N LEU A 21 7.40 -21.82 7.96
CA LEU A 21 7.06 -20.40 7.81
C LEU A 21 8.33 -19.56 7.79
N SER A 22 8.46 -18.72 6.76
CA SER A 22 9.52 -17.71 6.65
C SER A 22 8.91 -16.33 6.48
N ILE A 23 9.50 -15.32 7.13
CA ILE A 23 9.00 -13.96 7.18
C ILE A 23 10.09 -13.00 6.71
N MET A 24 9.75 -12.11 5.79
CA MET A 24 10.59 -10.98 5.40
C MET A 24 9.79 -9.70 5.53
N VAL A 25 10.43 -8.65 6.06
CA VAL A 25 9.84 -7.31 6.18
C VAL A 25 10.70 -6.35 5.38
N ALA A 26 10.08 -5.60 4.48
CA ALA A 26 10.72 -4.55 3.70
C ALA A 26 9.82 -3.31 3.69
N PRO A 27 10.39 -2.10 3.51
CA PRO A 27 9.59 -0.90 3.29
C PRO A 27 8.63 -1.08 2.11
N ALA A 28 7.38 -0.67 2.29
CA ALA A 28 6.40 -0.69 1.21
C ALA A 28 6.78 0.35 0.13
N PRO A 29 6.51 0.07 -1.17
CA PRO A 29 6.82 0.99 -2.25
C PRO A 29 5.91 2.23 -2.23
N GLY A 30 6.35 3.29 -2.91
CA GLY A 30 5.60 4.53 -3.05
C GLY A 30 5.73 5.46 -1.84
N ARG A 31 4.69 6.26 -1.59
CA ARG A 31 4.65 7.26 -0.51
C ARG A 31 3.41 7.10 0.35
N LYS A 32 3.48 7.60 1.59
CA LYS A 32 2.36 7.59 2.54
C LYS A 32 1.26 8.55 2.06
N CYS A 33 0.06 8.02 1.88
CA CYS A 33 -1.14 8.85 1.69
C CYS A 33 -1.54 9.53 3.01
N THR A 34 -1.80 10.84 3.00
CA THR A 34 -2.13 11.58 4.23
C THR A 34 -3.53 11.29 4.76
N ARG A 35 -4.47 10.84 3.91
CA ARG A 35 -5.86 10.51 4.31
C ARG A 35 -6.02 9.10 4.88
N CYS A 36 -5.46 8.09 4.22
CA CYS A 36 -5.64 6.68 4.63
C CYS A 36 -4.41 6.03 5.28
N TRP A 37 -3.28 6.74 5.31
CA TRP A 37 -2.00 6.32 5.92
C TRP A 37 -1.36 5.06 5.34
N LEU A 38 -1.87 4.56 4.21
CA LEU A 38 -1.24 3.48 3.46
C LEU A 38 -0.17 4.05 2.51
N TYR A 39 0.92 3.32 2.34
CA TYR A 39 1.88 3.56 1.26
C TYR A 39 1.29 3.08 -0.06
N LYS A 40 1.27 3.96 -1.06
CA LYS A 40 0.78 3.68 -2.41
C LYS A 40 1.68 4.39 -3.42
N GLU A 41 1.90 3.72 -4.55
CA GLU A 41 2.66 4.29 -5.67
C GLU A 41 1.88 5.40 -6.38
N THR A 42 0.56 5.44 -6.23
CA THR A 42 -0.31 6.46 -6.84
C THR A 42 -0.32 7.81 -6.11
N VAL A 43 0.40 7.94 -4.99
CA VAL A 43 0.48 9.22 -4.25
C VAL A 43 1.30 10.24 -5.05
N GLY A 44 0.66 11.37 -5.36
CA GLY A 44 1.24 12.46 -6.17
C GLY A 44 0.95 12.39 -7.66
N ASN A 45 0.11 11.46 -8.10
CA ASN A 45 -0.32 11.37 -9.49
C ASN A 45 -1.39 12.42 -9.86
N PHE A 46 -2.00 13.08 -8.87
CA PHE A 46 -3.12 14.00 -9.04
C PHE A 46 -2.75 15.39 -8.54
N ALA A 47 -2.75 16.38 -9.45
CA ALA A 47 -2.33 17.75 -9.12
C ALA A 47 -3.30 18.46 -8.15
N SER A 48 -4.59 18.12 -8.18
CA SER A 48 -5.61 18.58 -7.23
C SER A 48 -5.32 18.13 -5.80
N HIS A 49 -4.77 16.92 -5.65
CA HIS A 49 -4.54 16.28 -4.36
C HIS A 49 -3.17 15.54 -4.32
N PRO A 50 -2.04 16.28 -4.30
CA PRO A 50 -0.70 15.70 -4.49
C PRO A 50 -0.26 14.75 -3.36
N ASP A 51 -0.89 14.82 -2.19
CA ASP A 51 -0.56 13.96 -1.04
C ASP A 51 -1.52 12.77 -0.87
N LEU A 52 -2.47 12.59 -1.80
CA LEU A 52 -3.48 11.53 -1.77
C LEU A 52 -3.17 10.43 -2.79
N CYS A 53 -3.54 9.21 -2.43
CA CYS A 53 -3.58 8.09 -3.39
C CYS A 53 -4.89 8.13 -4.20
N GLN A 54 -4.92 7.44 -5.35
CA GLN A 54 -6.07 7.41 -6.26
C GLN A 54 -7.42 7.22 -5.56
N ARG A 55 -7.58 6.16 -4.74
CA ARG A 55 -8.82 5.89 -3.98
C ARG A 55 -9.24 7.07 -3.10
N CYS A 56 -8.28 7.82 -2.56
CA CYS A 56 -8.56 8.96 -1.70
C CYS A 56 -8.94 10.19 -2.50
N CYS A 57 -8.33 10.43 -3.66
CA CYS A 57 -8.75 11.49 -4.58
C CYS A 57 -10.20 11.27 -5.02
N GLU A 58 -10.53 10.07 -5.53
CA GLU A 58 -11.88 9.72 -5.99
C GLU A 58 -12.95 9.98 -4.91
N VAL A 59 -12.67 9.68 -3.64
CA VAL A 59 -13.62 9.90 -2.54
C VAL A 59 -13.80 11.38 -2.22
N VAL A 60 -12.74 12.19 -2.31
CA VAL A 60 -12.80 13.62 -2.02
C VAL A 60 -13.54 14.34 -3.15
N GLU A 61 -13.18 14.06 -4.40
CA GLU A 61 -13.83 14.64 -5.59
C GLU A 61 -15.33 14.31 -5.63
N ASN A 62 -15.70 13.04 -5.39
CA ASN A 62 -17.13 12.64 -5.32
C ASN A 62 -17.91 13.27 -4.16
N ASN A 63 -17.25 13.78 -3.12
CA ASN A 63 -17.90 14.46 -2.01
C ASN A 63 -18.05 15.97 -2.27
N GLU A 64 -17.17 16.58 -3.06
CA GLU A 64 -17.26 17.99 -3.44
C GLU A 64 -18.47 18.23 -4.35
N GLU A 65 -18.71 17.35 -5.32
CA GLU A 65 -19.88 17.41 -6.22
C GLU A 65 -21.24 17.36 -5.47
N LYS A 66 -21.28 16.72 -4.30
CA LYS A 66 -22.50 16.60 -3.49
C LYS A 66 -22.76 17.76 -2.54
N ASN A 67 -21.76 18.61 -2.30
CA ASN A 67 -21.88 19.74 -1.39
C ASN A 67 -22.21 21.05 -2.11
N GLU A 68 -22.26 21.03 -3.44
CA GLU A 68 -22.62 22.18 -4.29
C GLU A 68 -24.10 22.16 -4.76
N GLU A 69 -24.87 21.11 -4.40
CA GLU A 69 -26.34 21.05 -4.49
C GLU A 69 -27.03 21.46 -3.18
#